data_AF-A0A3R9QKU2-F1
#
_entry.id   AF-A0A3R9QKU2-F1
#
_cell.length_a   1.000
_cell.length_b   1.000
_cell.length_c   1.000
_cell.angle_alpha   90.00
_cell.angle_beta   90.00
_cell.angle_gamma   90.00
#
_symmetry.space_group_name_H-M   'P 1'
#
loop_
_entity.id
_entity.type
_entity.pdbx_description
1 polymer ?
#
loop_
_entity_poly.entity_id
_entity_poly.type
_entity_poly.pdbx_seq_one_letter_code
_entity_poly.pdbx_strand_id
1 'polypeptide(L)'
;MTENEQTEFEREKQHLEDTKQYLEDVLAKAANDQEAFQGNIKHAMEELDHLDSSLSYVNILANANLLDMADKNFRNLVNVREKPYFSRIDFTPKHTGMKEQLYIGKASLYTEENHDPVIVDWRSPVANLYYEGQIGEASYEAHGDVYEGELGLKRQYTIERGQLEDMRDIDVTARDEMLQEALTTNADKRLKDIVSTIQAEQNRIIRADMQKPVIVQGVAGSGKTTIAMHRIAYFIYTYAETFNPDEMMILAPNHLFLDYISDVYRSLV
;
A
#
# COMPACT_ATOMS: atom_id res chain seq x y z
N MET A 1 27.11 2.25 -12.91
CA MET A 1 26.22 1.13 -13.22
C MET A 1 27.01 0.04 -13.91
N THR A 2 27.06 -1.15 -13.32
CA THR A 2 27.61 -2.35 -13.95
C THR A 2 26.67 -2.86 -15.06
N GLU A 3 27.16 -3.64 -16.02
CA GLU A 3 26.32 -4.21 -17.11
C GLU A 3 25.10 -5.00 -16.57
N ASN A 4 25.24 -5.60 -15.38
CA ASN A 4 24.18 -6.35 -14.71
C ASN A 4 23.08 -5.41 -14.16
N GLU A 5 23.46 -4.27 -13.57
CA GLU A 5 22.52 -3.26 -13.06
C GLU A 5 21.74 -2.58 -14.19
N GLN A 6 22.36 -2.34 -15.35
CA GLN A 6 21.66 -1.82 -16.54
C GLN A 6 20.63 -2.81 -17.07
N THR A 7 20.97 -4.10 -17.08
CA THR A 7 20.06 -5.16 -17.52
C THR A 7 18.87 -5.29 -16.56
N GLU A 8 19.10 -5.21 -15.25
CA GLU A 8 18.03 -5.21 -14.26
C GLU A 8 17.16 -3.95 -14.36
N PHE A 9 17.75 -2.77 -14.55
CA PHE A 9 17.00 -1.52 -14.69
C PHE A 9 16.01 -1.58 -15.87
N GLU A 10 16.45 -2.06 -17.03
CA GLU A 10 15.57 -2.23 -18.19
C GLU A 10 14.48 -3.28 -17.94
N ARG A 11 14.78 -4.35 -17.20
CA ARG A 11 13.77 -5.33 -16.80
C ARG A 11 12.70 -4.72 -15.88
N GLU A 12 13.11 -3.93 -14.89
CA GLU A 12 12.17 -3.26 -13.98
C GLU A 12 11.35 -2.19 -14.69
N LYS A 13 11.95 -1.49 -15.66
CA LYS A 13 11.24 -0.55 -16.51
C LYS A 13 10.18 -1.23 -17.37
N GLN A 14 10.51 -2.38 -17.96
CA GLN A 14 9.51 -3.17 -18.70
C GLN A 14 8.40 -3.66 -17.77
N HIS A 15 8.75 -4.16 -16.58
CA HIS A 15 7.76 -4.59 -15.60
C HIS A 15 6.82 -3.45 -15.16
N LEU A 16 7.33 -2.23 -15.01
CA LEU A 16 6.51 -1.04 -14.73
C LEU A 16 5.52 -0.77 -15.87
N GLU A 17 5.96 -0.82 -17.13
CA GLU A 17 5.06 -0.61 -18.26
C GLU A 17 4.01 -1.71 -18.38
N ASP A 18 4.38 -2.97 -18.17
CA ASP A 18 3.44 -4.10 -18.16
C ASP A 18 2.40 -3.93 -17.04
N THR A 19 2.84 -3.51 -15.85
CA THR A 19 1.95 -3.24 -14.70
C THR A 19 1.00 -2.09 -14.99
N LYS A 20 1.47 -1.01 -15.62
CA LYS A 20 0.64 0.14 -15.99
C LYS A 20 -0.40 -0.25 -17.04
N GLN A 21 0.01 -1.02 -18.06
CA GLN A 21 -0.92 -1.51 -19.07
C GLN A 21 -2.00 -2.39 -18.42
N TYR A 22 -1.60 -3.31 -17.55
CA TYR A 22 -2.55 -4.15 -16.83
C TYR A 22 -3.49 -3.32 -15.94
N LEU A 23 -2.98 -2.30 -15.26
CA LEU A 23 -3.79 -1.39 -14.45
C LEU A 23 -4.80 -0.60 -15.29
N GLU A 24 -4.43 -0.14 -16.49
CA GLU A 24 -5.35 0.50 -17.43
C GLU A 24 -6.45 -0.47 -17.91
N ASP A 25 -6.11 -1.72 -18.19
CA ASP A 25 -7.08 -2.74 -18.60
C ASP A 25 -8.08 -3.03 -17.46
N VAL A 26 -7.59 -3.13 -16.22
CA VAL A 26 -8.44 -3.30 -15.02
C VAL A 26 -9.31 -2.07 -14.78
N LEU A 27 -8.79 -0.85 -14.95
CA LEU A 27 -9.57 0.39 -14.83
C LEU A 27 -10.67 0.46 -15.90
N ALA A 28 -10.37 0.09 -17.14
CA ALA A 28 -11.35 0.07 -18.22
C ALA A 28 -12.47 -0.94 -17.95
N LYS A 29 -12.13 -2.12 -17.42
CA LYS A 29 -13.11 -3.13 -17.02
C LYS A 29 -13.96 -2.65 -15.84
N ALA A 30 -13.33 -2.08 -14.81
CA ALA A 30 -14.03 -1.54 -13.65
C ALA A 30 -15.03 -0.43 -14.03
N ALA A 31 -14.69 0.42 -15.01
CA ALA A 31 -15.62 1.42 -15.55
C ALA A 31 -16.85 0.78 -16.23
N ASN A 32 -16.66 -0.28 -17.01
CA ASN A 32 -17.77 -1.02 -17.62
C ASN A 32 -18.65 -1.72 -16.56
N ASP A 33 -18.05 -2.28 -15.51
CA ASP A 33 -18.76 -2.92 -14.41
C ASP A 33 -19.61 -1.90 -13.63
N GLN A 34 -19.11 -0.67 -13.42
CA GLN A 34 -19.89 0.43 -12.83
C GLN A 34 -21.12 0.78 -13.66
N GLU A 35 -20.98 0.89 -14.99
CA GLU A 35 -22.11 1.13 -15.89
C GLU A 35 -23.13 -0.01 -15.83
N ALA A 36 -22.67 -1.26 -15.77
CA ALA A 36 -23.53 -2.43 -15.64
C ALA A 36 -24.31 -2.42 -14.32
N PHE A 37 -23.67 -2.12 -13.19
CA PHE A 37 -24.34 -2.02 -11.88
C PHE A 37 -25.38 -0.89 -11.85
N GLN A 38 -25.06 0.28 -12.42
CA GLN A 38 -26.02 1.38 -12.53
C GLN A 38 -27.23 0.99 -13.39
N GLY A 39 -27.00 0.28 -14.50
CA GLY A 39 -28.06 -0.27 -15.35
C GLY A 39 -28.96 -1.27 -14.61
N ASN A 40 -28.36 -2.19 -13.85
CA ASN A 40 -29.09 -3.17 -13.04
C ASN A 40 -29.94 -2.52 -11.95
N ILE A 41 -29.41 -1.49 -11.27
CA ILE A 41 -30.17 -0.71 -10.27
C ILE A 41 -31.37 -0.05 -10.95
N LYS A 42 -31.18 0.59 -12.10
CA LYS A 42 -32.25 1.25 -12.83
C LYS A 42 -33.36 0.25 -13.24
N HIS A 43 -32.98 -0.91 -13.77
CA HIS A 43 -33.94 -1.96 -14.14
C HIS A 43 -34.71 -2.48 -12.92
N ALA A 44 -34.02 -2.74 -11.80
CA ALA A 44 -34.66 -3.20 -10.57
C ALA A 44 -35.60 -2.14 -9.96
N MET A 45 -35.34 -0.85 -10.18
CA MET A 45 -36.25 0.25 -9.81
C MET A 45 -37.51 0.26 -10.70
N GLU A 46 -37.38 -0.01 -12.00
CA GLU A 46 -38.51 -0.10 -12.94
C GLU A 46 -39.41 -1.32 -12.63
N GLU A 47 -38.84 -2.46 -12.22
CA GLU A 47 -39.58 -3.66 -11.81
C GLU A 47 -40.28 -3.52 -10.45
N LEU A 48 -39.86 -2.55 -9.63
CA LEU A 48 -40.40 -2.31 -8.29
C LEU A 48 -41.88 -1.88 -8.30
N ASP A 49 -42.36 -1.39 -9.45
CA ASP A 49 -43.77 -1.07 -9.71
C ASP A 49 -44.66 -2.32 -9.90
N HIS A 50 -44.08 -3.51 -9.99
CA HIS A 50 -44.79 -4.79 -10.11
C HIS A 50 -44.76 -5.58 -8.78
N LEU A 51 -45.76 -6.44 -8.57
CA LEU A 51 -46.17 -7.01 -7.27
C LEU A 51 -45.11 -7.82 -6.46
N ASP A 52 -43.88 -7.97 -6.94
CA ASP A 52 -42.79 -8.75 -6.31
C ASP A 52 -41.67 -7.87 -5.71
N SER A 53 -42.08 -6.81 -5.01
CA SER A 53 -41.25 -5.73 -4.46
C SER A 53 -40.06 -6.17 -3.58
N SER A 54 -40.13 -7.32 -2.92
CA SER A 54 -39.08 -7.76 -1.99
C SER A 54 -37.77 -8.16 -2.69
N LEU A 55 -37.86 -8.88 -3.82
CA LEU A 55 -36.69 -9.30 -4.59
C LEU A 55 -36.03 -8.12 -5.29
N SER A 56 -36.83 -7.20 -5.84
CA SER A 56 -36.32 -5.97 -6.46
C SER A 56 -35.57 -5.09 -5.47
N TYR A 57 -36.08 -4.97 -4.23
CA TYR A 57 -35.41 -4.20 -3.18
C TYR A 57 -34.06 -4.82 -2.78
N VAL A 58 -34.00 -6.15 -2.65
CA VAL A 58 -32.75 -6.88 -2.38
C VAL A 58 -31.74 -6.66 -3.51
N ASN A 59 -32.19 -6.73 -4.77
CA ASN A 59 -31.32 -6.48 -5.92
C ASN A 59 -30.78 -5.05 -5.95
N ILE A 60 -31.60 -4.04 -5.65
CA ILE A 60 -31.15 -2.64 -5.58
C ILE A 60 -30.07 -2.50 -4.51
N LEU A 61 -30.31 -3.00 -3.29
CA LEU A 61 -29.35 -2.89 -2.20
C LEU A 61 -28.04 -3.63 -2.51
N ALA A 62 -28.13 -4.83 -3.09
CA ALA A 62 -26.96 -5.60 -3.48
C ALA A 62 -26.12 -4.86 -4.53
N ASN A 63 -26.74 -4.40 -5.63
CA ASN A 63 -26.02 -3.67 -6.67
C ASN A 63 -25.51 -2.31 -6.18
N ALA A 64 -26.22 -1.61 -5.29
CA ALA A 64 -25.76 -0.35 -4.71
C ALA A 64 -24.50 -0.53 -3.85
N ASN A 65 -24.45 -1.59 -3.03
CA ASN A 65 -23.25 -1.93 -2.26
C ASN A 65 -22.08 -2.31 -3.17
N LEU A 66 -22.33 -3.13 -4.20
CA LEU A 66 -21.31 -3.49 -5.18
C LEU A 66 -20.77 -2.27 -5.94
N LEU A 67 -21.65 -1.33 -6.30
CA LEU A 67 -21.26 -0.08 -6.94
C LEU A 67 -20.40 0.79 -6.02
N ASP A 68 -20.76 0.94 -4.74
CA ASP A 68 -19.94 1.70 -3.78
C ASP A 68 -18.54 1.08 -3.58
N MET A 69 -18.47 -0.26 -3.50
CA MET A 69 -17.19 -0.98 -3.45
C MET A 69 -16.36 -0.79 -4.73
N ALA A 70 -16.99 -0.92 -5.90
CA ALA A 70 -16.34 -0.71 -7.19
C ALA A 70 -15.82 0.73 -7.33
N ASP A 71 -16.61 1.73 -6.95
CA ASP A 71 -16.23 3.15 -6.95
C ASP A 71 -15.01 3.43 -6.08
N LYS A 72 -14.98 2.88 -4.85
CA LYS A 72 -13.84 3.02 -3.94
C LYS A 72 -12.59 2.39 -4.54
N ASN A 73 -12.68 1.15 -5.03
CA ASN A 73 -11.56 0.46 -5.66
C ASN A 73 -11.05 1.20 -6.91
N PHE A 74 -11.96 1.67 -7.76
CA PHE A 74 -11.63 2.45 -8.95
C PHE A 74 -10.86 3.72 -8.60
N ARG A 75 -11.34 4.51 -7.63
CA ARG A 75 -10.66 5.73 -7.18
C ARG A 75 -9.26 5.43 -6.64
N ASN A 76 -9.11 4.37 -5.85
CA ASN A 76 -7.82 3.95 -5.31
C ASN A 76 -6.84 3.59 -6.43
N LEU A 77 -7.28 2.84 -7.45
CA LEU A 77 -6.46 2.47 -8.60
C LEU A 77 -6.08 3.69 -9.46
N VAL A 78 -7.00 4.62 -9.70
CA VAL A 78 -6.72 5.88 -10.41
C VAL A 78 -5.65 6.70 -9.69
N ASN A 79 -5.70 6.77 -8.35
CA ASN A 79 -4.75 7.52 -7.55
C ASN A 79 -3.31 6.96 -7.61
N VAL A 80 -3.16 5.65 -7.85
CA VAL A 80 -1.86 4.98 -7.90
C VAL A 80 -1.35 4.75 -9.32
N ARG A 81 -2.14 5.04 -10.36
CA ARG A 81 -1.77 4.80 -11.77
C ARG A 81 -0.37 5.28 -12.14
N GLU A 82 -0.02 6.51 -11.74
CA GLU A 82 1.26 7.14 -12.07
C GLU A 82 2.43 6.60 -11.22
N LYS A 83 2.12 5.99 -10.07
CA LYS A 83 3.08 5.47 -9.08
C LYS A 83 2.53 4.19 -8.45
N PRO A 84 2.45 3.08 -9.21
CA PRO A 84 1.71 1.88 -8.79
C PRO A 84 2.33 1.23 -7.54
N TYR A 85 3.65 1.16 -7.50
CA TYR A 85 4.42 0.62 -6.38
C TYR A 85 5.64 1.50 -6.11
N PHE A 86 6.22 1.38 -4.92
CA PHE A 86 7.41 2.14 -4.50
C PHE A 86 8.56 1.25 -4.04
N SER A 87 8.33 -0.05 -3.84
CA SER A 87 9.38 -0.99 -3.47
C SER A 87 9.07 -2.40 -3.94
N ARG A 88 10.11 -3.24 -3.97
CA ARG A 88 10.01 -4.69 -4.18
C ARG A 88 10.77 -5.41 -3.08
N ILE A 89 10.24 -6.54 -2.65
CA ILE A 89 10.96 -7.49 -1.82
C ILE A 89 11.01 -8.86 -2.49
N ASP A 90 12.12 -9.55 -2.34
CA ASP A 90 12.23 -10.95 -2.75
C ASP A 90 12.23 -11.83 -1.49
N PHE A 91 11.15 -12.57 -1.27
CA PHE A 91 10.97 -13.40 -0.09
C PHE A 91 10.85 -14.88 -0.49
N THR A 92 11.56 -15.75 0.21
CA THR A 92 11.49 -17.20 0.03
C THR A 92 10.90 -17.81 1.28
N PRO A 93 9.60 -18.15 1.32
CA PRO A 93 8.99 -18.76 2.48
C PRO A 93 9.60 -20.13 2.78
N LYS A 94 9.80 -20.48 4.05
CA LYS A 94 10.39 -21.79 4.44
C LYS A 94 9.54 -22.98 4.00
N HIS A 95 8.22 -22.81 3.87
CA HIS A 95 7.28 -23.89 3.59
C HIS A 95 7.22 -24.26 2.10
N THR A 96 7.29 -23.28 1.19
CA THR A 96 7.33 -23.50 -0.27
C THR A 96 8.77 -23.64 -0.78
N GLY A 97 9.71 -22.89 -0.20
CA GLY A 97 11.09 -22.79 -0.71
C GLY A 97 11.19 -22.11 -2.08
N MET A 98 10.09 -21.52 -2.57
CA MET A 98 10.04 -20.81 -3.84
C MET A 98 10.22 -19.31 -3.61
N LYS A 99 11.04 -18.68 -4.44
CA LYS A 99 11.31 -17.25 -4.36
C LYS A 99 10.15 -16.46 -4.95
N GLU A 100 9.52 -15.62 -4.13
CA GLU A 100 8.42 -14.75 -4.51
C GLU A 100 8.91 -13.30 -4.66
N GLN A 101 8.51 -12.66 -5.75
CA GLN A 101 8.80 -11.24 -6.02
C GLN A 101 7.54 -10.44 -5.67
N LEU A 102 7.59 -9.69 -4.57
CA LEU A 102 6.44 -8.93 -4.08
C LEU A 102 6.69 -7.44 -4.27
N TYR A 103 5.92 -6.83 -5.17
CA TYR A 103 5.90 -5.39 -5.37
C TYR A 103 4.94 -4.74 -4.38
N ILE A 104 5.38 -3.71 -3.65
CA ILE A 104 4.61 -3.07 -2.59
C ILE A 104 4.21 -1.67 -3.02
N GLY A 105 2.92 -1.38 -2.95
CA GLY A 105 2.30 -0.13 -3.38
C GLY A 105 1.25 0.40 -2.42
N LYS A 106 0.62 1.51 -2.79
CA LYS A 106 -0.41 2.17 -1.96
C LYS A 106 -1.79 1.53 -2.05
N ALA A 107 -2.01 0.74 -3.10
CA ALA A 107 -3.22 -0.01 -3.36
C ALA A 107 -2.84 -1.42 -3.85
N SER A 108 -3.70 -2.38 -3.59
CA SER A 108 -3.54 -3.76 -4.05
C SER A 108 -4.00 -3.94 -5.50
N LEU A 109 -3.29 -4.74 -6.27
CA LEU A 109 -3.66 -5.17 -7.61
C LEU A 109 -3.43 -6.68 -7.74
N TYR A 110 -4.43 -7.39 -8.25
CA TYR A 110 -4.41 -8.85 -8.38
C TYR A 110 -4.65 -9.27 -9.81
N THR A 111 -4.07 -10.40 -10.23
CA THR A 111 -4.37 -10.99 -11.54
C THR A 111 -5.79 -11.55 -11.58
N GLU A 112 -6.45 -11.49 -12.75
CA GLU A 112 -7.81 -12.02 -12.90
C GLU A 112 -7.85 -13.55 -12.92
N GLU A 113 -6.80 -14.19 -13.43
CA GLU A 113 -6.77 -15.64 -13.67
C GLU A 113 -6.62 -16.44 -12.37
N ASN A 114 -5.66 -16.05 -11.53
CA ASN A 114 -5.25 -16.83 -10.36
C ASN A 114 -5.33 -16.04 -9.04
N HIS A 115 -5.75 -14.77 -9.07
CA HIS A 115 -5.68 -13.87 -7.91
C HIS A 115 -4.27 -13.71 -7.32
N ASP A 116 -3.25 -13.83 -8.16
CA ASP A 116 -1.87 -13.60 -7.75
C ASP A 116 -1.64 -12.09 -7.55
N PRO A 117 -0.96 -11.67 -6.47
CA PRO A 117 -0.72 -10.26 -6.20
C PRO A 117 0.29 -9.68 -7.20
N VAL A 118 -0.17 -8.77 -8.05
CA VAL A 118 0.71 -7.93 -8.89
C VAL A 118 1.29 -6.80 -8.05
N ILE A 119 0.45 -6.17 -7.22
CA ILE A 119 0.85 -5.14 -6.25
C ILE A 119 0.26 -5.51 -4.89
N VAL A 120 1.12 -5.62 -3.90
CA VAL A 120 0.77 -5.82 -2.50
C VAL A 120 0.56 -4.46 -1.84
N ASP A 121 -0.57 -4.28 -1.15
CA ASP A 121 -0.80 -3.07 -0.36
C ASP A 121 0.23 -2.96 0.77
N TRP A 122 0.83 -1.78 0.95
CA TRP A 122 1.79 -1.51 2.01
C TRP A 122 1.27 -1.79 3.41
N ARG A 123 -0.05 -1.83 3.61
CA ARG A 123 -0.71 -2.16 4.88
C ARG A 123 -0.79 -3.67 5.12
N SER A 124 -0.49 -4.50 4.11
CA SER A 124 -0.49 -5.95 4.23
C SER A 124 0.51 -6.43 5.30
N PRO A 125 0.20 -7.52 6.03
CA PRO A 125 1.14 -8.13 6.97
C PRO A 125 2.51 -8.47 6.35
N VAL A 126 2.54 -9.00 5.11
CA VAL A 126 3.78 -9.37 4.41
C VAL A 126 4.66 -8.15 4.10
N ALA A 127 4.06 -6.96 3.94
CA ALA A 127 4.80 -5.72 3.71
C ALA A 127 5.67 -5.32 4.93
N ASN A 128 5.47 -5.93 6.12
CA ASN A 128 6.39 -5.77 7.26
C ASN A 128 7.82 -6.19 6.94
N LEU A 129 8.01 -7.17 6.06
CA LEU A 129 9.35 -7.59 5.63
C LEU A 129 10.12 -6.43 4.99
N TYR A 130 9.42 -5.51 4.31
CA TYR A 130 10.05 -4.32 3.76
C TYR A 130 10.42 -3.29 4.85
N TYR A 131 9.58 -3.07 5.84
CA TYR A 131 9.82 -2.02 6.84
C TYR A 131 10.73 -2.45 8.00
N GLU A 132 10.57 -3.68 8.47
CA GLU A 132 11.25 -4.20 9.66
C GLU A 132 12.19 -5.37 9.35
N GLY A 133 11.94 -6.09 8.25
CA GLY A 133 12.77 -7.22 7.84
C GLY A 133 14.20 -6.81 7.49
N GLN A 134 15.15 -7.57 8.01
CA GLN A 134 16.56 -7.53 7.60
C GLN A 134 16.79 -8.55 6.49
N ILE A 135 17.76 -8.29 5.62
CA ILE A 135 18.20 -9.28 4.62
C ILE A 135 18.72 -10.53 5.35
N GLY A 136 18.32 -11.71 4.88
CA GLY A 136 18.56 -13.00 5.54
C GLY A 136 17.29 -13.57 6.16
N GLU A 137 17.40 -14.24 7.31
CA GLU A 137 16.24 -14.82 7.98
C GLU A 137 15.26 -13.74 8.44
N ALA A 138 14.02 -13.84 7.98
CA ALA A 138 12.97 -12.89 8.30
C ALA A 138 11.64 -13.61 8.52
N SER A 139 10.76 -12.98 9.29
CA SER A 139 9.41 -13.48 9.54
C SER A 139 8.42 -12.33 9.59
N TYR A 140 7.17 -12.63 9.25
CA TYR A 140 6.05 -11.73 9.47
C TYR A 140 4.88 -12.49 10.10
N GLU A 141 4.05 -11.77 10.84
CA GLU A 141 2.84 -12.32 11.47
C GLU A 141 1.62 -11.89 10.66
N ALA A 142 0.77 -12.84 10.27
CA ALA A 142 -0.51 -12.57 9.63
C ALA A 142 -1.59 -13.46 10.24
N HIS A 143 -2.73 -12.87 10.62
CA HIS A 143 -3.88 -13.60 11.19
C HIS A 143 -3.55 -14.48 12.42
N GLY A 144 -2.51 -14.14 13.18
CA GLY A 144 -2.06 -14.89 14.35
C GLY A 144 -1.06 -16.00 14.05
N ASP A 145 -0.75 -16.25 12.78
CA ASP A 145 0.26 -17.20 12.35
C ASP A 145 1.57 -16.49 11.98
N VAL A 146 2.70 -17.11 12.30
CA VAL A 146 4.03 -16.61 11.98
C VAL A 146 4.55 -17.30 10.72
N TYR A 147 4.85 -16.51 9.70
CA TYR A 147 5.40 -16.96 8.44
C TYR A 147 6.89 -16.67 8.41
N GLU A 148 7.69 -17.73 8.44
CA GLU A 148 9.16 -17.65 8.40
C GLU A 148 9.68 -17.87 6.97
N GLY A 149 10.78 -17.20 6.63
CA GLY A 149 11.44 -17.30 5.33
C GLY A 149 12.78 -16.59 5.28
N GLU A 150 13.30 -16.48 4.07
CA GLU A 150 14.51 -15.73 3.76
C GLU A 150 14.18 -14.52 2.90
N LEU A 151 14.53 -13.33 3.36
CA LEU A 151 14.42 -12.08 2.61
C LEU A 151 15.73 -11.84 1.86
N GLY A 152 15.71 -12.09 0.55
CA GLY A 152 16.91 -12.03 -0.29
C GLY A 152 17.19 -10.66 -0.89
N LEU A 153 16.17 -9.84 -1.12
CA LEU A 153 16.31 -8.51 -1.73
C LEU A 153 15.28 -7.54 -1.15
N LYS A 154 15.70 -6.29 -0.97
CA LYS A 154 14.82 -5.14 -0.76
C LYS A 154 15.22 -4.07 -1.75
N ARG A 155 14.32 -3.65 -2.62
CA ARG A 155 14.56 -2.63 -3.63
C ARG A 155 13.57 -1.49 -3.47
N GLN A 156 14.04 -0.27 -3.55
CA GLN A 156 13.24 0.95 -3.57
C GLN A 156 13.23 1.51 -4.99
N TYR A 157 12.07 2.00 -5.43
CA TYR A 157 11.90 2.65 -6.72
C TYR A 157 11.54 4.11 -6.53
N THR A 158 12.11 4.97 -7.37
CA THR A 158 11.63 6.35 -7.57
C THR A 158 10.90 6.38 -8.90
N ILE A 159 9.57 6.47 -8.82
CA ILE A 159 8.69 6.55 -9.99
C ILE A 159 8.06 7.93 -10.01
N GLU A 160 8.21 8.65 -11.12
CA GLU A 160 7.60 9.94 -11.35
C GLU A 160 6.85 9.93 -12.67
N ARG A 161 5.58 10.34 -12.67
CA ARG A 161 4.72 10.44 -13.86
C ARG A 161 4.74 9.15 -14.72
N GLY A 162 4.66 7.99 -14.04
CA GLY A 162 4.65 6.68 -14.68
C GLY A 162 5.98 6.24 -15.28
N GLN A 163 7.10 6.90 -14.95
CA GLN A 163 8.44 6.53 -15.42
C GLN A 163 9.34 6.16 -14.24
N LEU A 164 10.10 5.07 -14.40
CA LEU A 164 11.13 4.68 -13.46
C LEU A 164 12.33 5.63 -13.60
N GLU A 165 12.52 6.51 -12.62
CA GLU A 165 13.66 7.44 -12.60
C GLU A 165 14.89 6.82 -11.95
N ASP A 166 14.68 6.04 -10.89
CA ASP A 166 15.78 5.46 -10.10
C ASP A 166 15.34 4.16 -9.41
N MET A 167 16.29 3.24 -9.20
CA MET A 167 16.09 2.03 -8.39
C MET A 167 17.30 1.80 -7.49
N ARG A 168 17.06 1.43 -6.23
CA ARG A 168 18.13 1.25 -5.24
C ARG A 168 17.88 0.05 -4.36
N ASP A 169 18.89 -0.77 -4.16
CA ASP A 169 18.83 -1.88 -3.23
C ASP A 169 19.09 -1.38 -1.80
N ILE A 170 18.14 -1.65 -0.91
CA ILE A 170 18.24 -1.39 0.52
C ILE A 170 19.00 -2.57 1.12
N ASP A 171 20.30 -2.54 0.92
CA ASP A 171 21.22 -3.46 1.57
C ASP A 171 21.80 -2.75 2.80
N VAL A 172 21.87 -3.45 3.94
CA VAL A 172 22.69 -2.97 5.09
C VAL A 172 24.18 -2.94 4.68
N THR A 173 24.51 -3.54 3.52
CA THR A 173 25.88 -3.82 3.05
C THR A 173 26.30 -3.13 1.75
N ALA A 174 25.40 -2.48 0.98
CA ALA A 174 25.78 -1.72 -0.21
C ALA A 174 26.21 -0.29 0.17
N ARG A 175 27.49 -0.20 0.56
CA ARG A 175 28.27 1.04 0.50
C ARG A 175 28.43 1.43 -0.97
N ASP A 176 28.42 2.74 -1.23
CA ASP A 176 28.75 3.37 -2.53
C ASP A 176 27.66 3.20 -3.62
N GLU A 177 27.22 4.18 -4.41
CA GLU A 177 27.98 5.25 -5.06
C GLU A 177 27.14 6.55 -5.31
N MET A 178 25.80 6.50 -5.40
CA MET A 178 24.99 7.71 -5.76
C MET A 178 24.66 8.66 -4.60
N LEU A 179 24.81 8.21 -3.35
CA LEU A 179 24.78 9.12 -2.20
C LEU A 179 26.11 9.88 -2.04
N GLN A 180 27.17 9.59 -2.81
CA GLN A 180 28.33 10.49 -2.85
C GLN A 180 28.01 11.78 -3.60
N GLU A 181 27.16 11.74 -4.63
CA GLU A 181 26.91 12.90 -5.49
C GLU A 181 25.98 13.94 -4.83
N ALA A 182 24.94 13.50 -4.11
CA ALA A 182 24.08 14.39 -3.32
C ALA A 182 24.70 14.81 -1.97
N LEU A 183 25.72 14.10 -1.48
CA LEU A 183 26.38 14.34 -0.18
C LEU A 183 27.81 14.87 -0.31
N THR A 184 28.19 15.41 -1.47
CA THR A 184 29.39 16.25 -1.61
C THR A 184 29.35 17.51 -0.73
N THR A 185 28.28 17.71 0.06
CA THR A 185 28.29 18.59 1.24
C THR A 185 27.96 17.81 2.53
N ASN A 186 28.87 16.94 2.97
CA ASN A 186 29.02 16.45 4.35
C ASN A 186 27.79 15.77 5.02
N ALA A 187 27.32 14.62 4.54
CA ALA A 187 26.49 13.75 5.39
C ALA A 187 27.09 12.35 5.56
N ASP A 188 27.46 12.07 6.81
CA ASP A 188 28.12 10.85 7.26
C ASP A 188 27.28 9.58 7.09
N LYS A 189 27.96 8.43 7.00
CA LYS A 189 27.38 7.08 7.02
C LYS A 189 26.35 6.87 8.15
N ARG A 190 26.55 7.54 9.29
CA ARG A 190 25.63 7.53 10.43
C ARG A 190 24.24 8.08 10.10
N LEU A 191 24.13 9.09 9.25
CA LEU A 191 22.83 9.69 8.90
C LEU A 191 21.93 8.71 8.14
N LYS A 192 22.49 7.83 7.32
CA LYS A 192 21.72 6.82 6.57
C LYS A 192 21.18 5.73 7.49
N ASP A 193 22.03 5.21 8.39
CA ASP A 193 21.62 4.23 9.40
C ASP A 193 20.55 4.82 10.35
N ILE A 194 20.63 6.11 10.64
CA ILE A 194 19.62 6.83 11.42
C ILE A 194 18.29 6.88 10.66
N VAL A 195 18.28 7.20 9.35
CA VAL A 195 17.03 7.29 8.57
C VAL A 195 16.32 5.95 8.45
N SER A 196 17.05 4.86 8.14
CA SER A 196 16.46 3.51 8.07
C SER A 196 15.92 3.05 9.43
N THR A 197 16.65 3.33 10.50
CA THR A 197 16.21 3.02 11.88
C THR A 197 14.97 3.84 12.26
N ILE A 198 14.91 5.12 11.88
CA ILE A 198 13.73 5.97 12.10
C ILE A 198 12.51 5.40 11.37
N GLN A 199 12.65 4.96 10.12
CA GLN A 199 11.54 4.38 9.35
C GLN A 199 11.01 3.09 10.01
N ALA A 200 11.90 2.22 10.48
CA ALA A 200 11.51 1.01 11.21
C ALA A 200 10.80 1.35 12.55
N GLU A 201 11.29 2.34 13.30
CA GLU A 201 10.66 2.79 14.54
C GLU A 201 9.27 3.39 14.28
N GLN A 202 9.13 4.21 13.23
CA GLN A 202 7.85 4.76 12.80
C GLN A 202 6.87 3.67 12.39
N ASN A 203 7.29 2.67 11.61
CA ASN A 203 6.44 1.54 11.22
C ASN A 203 5.98 0.74 12.43
N ARG A 204 6.87 0.48 13.39
CA ARG A 204 6.52 -0.20 14.64
C ARG A 204 5.43 0.56 15.41
N ILE A 205 5.52 1.89 15.46
CA ILE A 205 4.49 2.73 16.08
C ILE A 205 3.18 2.68 15.26
N ILE A 206 3.25 2.69 13.93
CA ILE A 206 2.07 2.60 13.05
C ILE A 206 1.34 1.27 13.26
N ARG A 207 2.07 0.16 13.37
CA ARG A 207 1.50 -1.20 13.45
C ARG A 207 1.37 -1.76 14.86
N ALA A 208 1.78 -1.03 15.89
CA ALA A 208 1.63 -1.47 17.27
C ALA A 208 0.17 -1.88 17.57
N ASP A 209 0.00 -2.90 18.38
CA ASP A 209 -1.30 -3.46 18.78
C ASP A 209 -2.34 -2.38 19.14
N MET A 210 -3.54 -2.48 18.57
CA MET A 210 -4.64 -1.54 18.80
C MET A 210 -5.18 -1.62 20.24
N GLN A 211 -5.07 -2.77 20.90
CA GLN A 211 -5.59 -2.99 22.26
C GLN A 211 -4.68 -2.40 23.35
N LYS A 212 -3.50 -1.90 22.99
CA LYS A 212 -2.52 -1.36 23.94
C LYS A 212 -2.41 0.15 23.79
N PRO A 213 -2.47 0.92 24.90
CA PRO A 213 -2.22 2.35 24.85
C PRO A 213 -0.77 2.62 24.44
N VAL A 214 -0.58 3.50 23.45
CA VAL A 214 0.75 3.89 22.94
C VAL A 214 0.95 5.39 23.14
N ILE A 215 2.09 5.77 23.72
CA ILE A 215 2.52 7.17 23.87
C ILE A 215 3.67 7.41 22.89
N VAL A 216 3.47 8.35 21.95
CA VAL A 216 4.48 8.72 20.96
C VAL A 216 5.14 10.03 21.37
N GLN A 217 6.41 9.97 21.80
CA GLN A 217 7.19 11.13 22.20
C GLN A 217 8.28 11.42 21.16
N GLY A 218 8.37 12.68 20.72
CA GLY A 218 9.38 13.10 19.74
C GLY A 218 9.49 14.61 19.63
N VAL A 219 10.60 15.10 19.09
CA VAL A 219 10.88 16.54 18.90
C VAL A 219 9.95 17.19 17.87
N ALA A 220 9.87 18.52 17.85
CA ALA A 220 9.14 19.23 16.81
C ALA A 220 9.66 18.83 15.41
N GLY A 221 8.75 18.64 14.44
CA GLY A 221 9.12 18.21 13.09
C GLY A 221 9.38 16.70 12.92
N SER A 222 9.33 15.89 13.98
CA SER A 222 9.60 14.44 13.90
C SER A 222 8.50 13.58 13.23
N GLY A 223 7.52 14.21 12.57
CA GLY A 223 6.44 13.49 11.86
C GLY A 223 5.36 12.84 12.73
N LYS A 224 5.23 13.19 14.02
CA LYS A 224 4.22 12.57 14.93
C LYS A 224 2.79 12.56 14.39
N THR A 225 2.35 13.68 13.81
CA THR A 225 1.01 13.77 13.20
C THR A 225 0.88 12.82 12.03
N THR A 226 1.86 12.79 11.13
CA THR A 226 1.93 11.85 10.01
C THR A 226 1.88 10.40 10.48
N ILE A 227 2.69 10.04 11.48
CA ILE A 227 2.68 8.69 12.10
C ILE A 227 1.29 8.34 12.63
N ALA A 228 0.63 9.26 13.34
CA ALA A 228 -0.72 9.03 13.84
C ALA A 228 -1.72 8.80 12.69
N MET A 229 -1.65 9.59 11.61
CA MET A 229 -2.52 9.40 10.44
C MET A 229 -2.27 8.09 9.71
N HIS A 230 -1.01 7.70 9.52
CA HIS A 230 -0.68 6.39 8.95
C HIS A 230 -1.16 5.24 9.84
N ARG A 231 -1.07 5.38 11.16
CA ARG A 231 -1.61 4.40 12.12
C ARG A 231 -3.12 4.24 11.99
N ILE A 232 -3.86 5.34 11.87
CA ILE A 232 -5.31 5.33 11.67
C ILE A 232 -5.66 4.65 10.33
N ALA A 233 -4.99 5.05 9.24
CA ALA A 233 -5.21 4.44 7.94
C ALA A 233 -4.87 2.94 7.92
N TYR A 234 -3.83 2.53 8.65
CA TYR A 234 -3.50 1.12 8.86
C TYR A 234 -4.64 0.39 9.59
N PHE A 235 -5.18 0.95 10.66
CA PHE A 235 -6.26 0.30 11.40
C PHE A 235 -7.56 0.18 10.62
N ILE A 236 -7.97 1.23 9.93
CA ILE A 236 -9.18 1.20 9.08
C ILE A 236 -9.07 0.10 8.02
N TYR A 237 -7.89 -0.10 7.45
CA TYR A 237 -7.67 -1.14 6.45
C TYR A 237 -7.55 -2.53 7.07
N THR A 238 -6.64 -2.71 8.02
CA THR A 238 -6.30 -4.02 8.60
C THR A 238 -7.42 -4.58 9.47
N TYR A 239 -8.17 -3.71 10.16
CA TYR A 239 -9.24 -4.11 11.06
C TYR A 239 -10.62 -3.70 10.53
N ALA A 240 -10.80 -3.52 9.21
CA ALA A 240 -12.04 -3.05 8.59
C ALA A 240 -13.33 -3.77 9.09
N GLU A 241 -13.23 -5.06 9.45
CA GLU A 241 -14.35 -5.86 9.95
C GLU A 241 -14.69 -5.63 11.43
N THR A 242 -13.73 -5.14 12.22
CA THR A 242 -13.85 -5.01 13.68
C THR A 242 -13.71 -3.56 14.17
N PHE A 243 -13.19 -2.68 13.32
CA PHE A 243 -12.94 -1.27 13.60
C PHE A 243 -13.89 -0.42 12.76
N ASN A 244 -14.92 0.13 13.40
CA ASN A 244 -15.79 1.10 12.76
C ASN A 244 -15.16 2.51 12.83
N PRO A 245 -14.85 3.16 11.69
CA PRO A 245 -14.31 4.52 11.69
C PRO A 245 -15.20 5.54 12.44
N ASP A 246 -16.52 5.32 12.50
CA ASP A 246 -17.46 6.19 13.21
C ASP A 246 -17.31 6.13 14.74
N GLU A 247 -16.67 5.10 15.27
CA GLU A 247 -16.39 4.94 16.70
C GLU A 247 -15.06 5.59 17.11
N MET A 248 -14.34 6.18 16.15
CA MET A 248 -13.05 6.81 16.37
C MET A 248 -13.20 8.28 16.81
N MET A 249 -12.52 8.67 17.89
CA MET A 249 -12.44 10.06 18.33
C MET A 249 -11.01 10.62 18.22
N ILE A 250 -10.86 11.71 17.46
CA ILE A 250 -9.61 12.48 17.39
C ILE A 250 -9.73 13.72 18.28
N LEU A 251 -8.83 13.85 19.25
CA LEU A 251 -8.71 15.03 20.09
C LEU A 251 -7.51 15.87 19.62
N ALA A 252 -7.79 17.09 19.16
CA ALA A 252 -6.79 18.03 18.69
C ALA A 252 -6.89 19.37 19.44
N PRO A 253 -5.80 20.15 19.54
CA PRO A 253 -5.79 21.38 20.34
C PRO A 253 -6.63 22.52 19.76
N ASN A 254 -6.91 22.52 18.44
CA ASN A 254 -7.79 23.49 17.78
C ASN A 254 -8.30 22.96 16.42
N HIS A 255 -9.24 23.68 15.81
CA HIS A 255 -9.85 23.32 14.52
C HIS A 255 -8.89 23.30 13.34
N LEU A 256 -7.88 24.20 13.28
CA LEU A 256 -6.89 24.19 12.20
C LEU A 256 -6.09 22.87 12.15
N PHE A 257 -5.85 22.26 13.32
CA PHE A 257 -5.24 20.92 13.38
C PHE A 257 -6.18 19.83 12.88
N LEU A 258 -7.49 19.95 13.11
CA LEU A 258 -8.48 19.00 12.59
C LEU A 258 -8.57 19.08 11.06
N ASP A 259 -8.58 20.30 10.51
CA ASP A 259 -8.61 20.52 9.05
C ASP A 259 -7.38 19.90 8.39
N TYR A 260 -6.19 20.15 8.95
CA TYR A 260 -4.94 19.54 8.48
C TYR A 260 -4.98 18.00 8.54
N ILE A 261 -5.54 17.44 9.60
CA ILE A 261 -5.72 16.00 9.75
C ILE A 261 -6.65 15.44 8.68
N SER A 262 -7.76 16.11 8.38
CA SER A 262 -8.69 15.72 7.31
C SER A 262 -8.06 15.74 5.92
N ASP A 263 -7.23 16.74 5.63
CA ASP A 263 -6.50 16.84 4.35
C ASP A 263 -5.48 15.73 4.20
N VAL A 264 -4.70 15.45 5.26
CA VAL A 264 -3.73 14.36 5.25
C VAL A 264 -4.43 13.01 5.10
N TYR A 265 -5.56 12.79 5.78
CA TYR A 265 -6.36 11.58 5.63
C TYR A 265 -6.80 11.36 4.18
N ARG A 266 -7.35 12.39 3.53
CA ARG A 266 -7.82 12.33 2.14
C ARG A 266 -6.69 12.03 1.14
N SER A 267 -5.45 12.37 1.47
CA SER A 267 -4.28 12.04 0.63
C SER A 267 -3.75 10.61 0.83
N LEU A 268 -4.12 9.97 1.93
CA LEU A 268 -3.65 8.65 2.35
C LEU A 268 -4.63 7.51 1.98
N VAL A 269 -5.91 7.85 1.81
CA VAL A 269 -6.99 6.95 1.40
C VAL A 269 -7.25 7.11 -0.08
#